data_AF-A0AAN7SJW7-F1
#
_entry.id   AF-A0AAN7SJW7-F1
#
_cell.length_a   1.000
_cell.length_b   1.000
_cell.length_c   1.000
_cell.angle_alpha   90.00
_cell.angle_beta   90.00
_cell.angle_gamma   90.00
#
_symmetry.space_group_name_H-M   'P 1'
#
loop_
_entity.id
_entity.type
_entity.pdbx_description
1 polymer ?
#
loop_
_entity_poly.entity_id
_entity_poly.type
_entity_poly.pdbx_seq_one_letter_code
_entity_poly.pdbx_strand_id
1 'polypeptide(L)'
;MLQCYDKPLKFSIQEKRNYWVFYNFVRAETTHKCHESVTYSVVGDFLHIDNLIPIVQRWNGPMSVALHAAGDDFYHTLDAIAYLRNCDSLLFKKFVTFHIVMDFDHFPKRKFISGKHIPLSQVYKDEFDCSKGPPYVGVQRKDTYKSKQNVKFPINVLRNVARQSAQTHFVLAADMELYPSENVIKSFLNMVVEQDKLFTTDARNVFVLPIFEVEANQKAPIDKKTLVQMYNNKTAISFHYKFCSKCHMIPKLSEWLELPVSKNLNVFTSSKRKDKFHLWEPFYIGTNDEPFFEERINWENGRDKMSQNFQQCLLDYNYYVLDNAFLVHKPGIKVFDQNHPDTRNERTPYDKNRLQKEYKQLLGEIRGC
;
A
#
# COMPACT_ATOMS: atom_id res chain seq x y z
N MET A 1 3.23 19.50 20.02
CA MET A 1 4.37 19.31 19.09
C MET A 1 4.49 17.83 18.83
N LEU A 2 4.45 17.37 17.58
CA LEU A 2 4.54 15.94 17.25
C LEU A 2 5.90 15.39 17.73
N GLN A 3 5.88 14.34 18.54
CA GLN A 3 7.10 13.64 18.93
C GLN A 3 7.47 12.63 17.84
N CYS A 4 8.35 13.01 16.93
CA CYS A 4 8.85 12.13 15.88
C CYS A 4 10.35 12.32 15.64
N TYR A 5 10.98 11.33 15.02
CA TYR A 5 12.43 11.32 14.75
C TYR A 5 12.70 11.18 13.26
N ASP A 6 13.65 11.96 12.77
CA ASP A 6 14.11 11.89 11.39
C ASP A 6 14.81 10.55 11.12
N LYS A 7 14.40 9.87 10.05
CA LYS A 7 14.98 8.60 9.63
C LYS A 7 15.82 8.78 8.35
N PRO A 8 17.13 8.46 8.39
CA PRO A 8 17.97 8.58 7.21
C PRO A 8 17.73 7.42 6.24
N LEU A 9 17.78 7.70 4.92
CA LEU A 9 17.76 6.67 3.88
C LEU A 9 19.12 5.98 3.75
N LYS A 10 19.40 5.08 4.70
CA LYS A 10 20.61 4.25 4.68
C LYS A 10 20.31 2.87 4.11
N PHE A 11 21.10 2.47 3.11
CA PHE A 11 21.05 1.11 2.59
C PHE A 11 21.43 0.12 3.70
N SER A 12 20.66 -0.96 3.82
CA SER A 12 21.04 -2.09 4.66
C SER A 12 20.43 -3.38 4.12
N ILE A 13 21.06 -4.51 4.45
CA ILE A 13 20.54 -5.84 4.17
C ILE A 13 20.23 -6.50 5.51
N GLN A 14 19.04 -7.07 5.66
CA GLN A 14 18.67 -7.80 6.87
C GLN A 14 17.90 -9.08 6.52
N GLU A 15 18.06 -10.07 7.38
CA GLU A 15 17.23 -11.26 7.42
C GLU A 15 15.93 -10.96 8.14
N LYS A 16 14.80 -11.39 7.56
CA LYS A 16 13.48 -11.23 8.14
C LYS A 16 12.67 -12.50 7.92
N ARG A 17 12.64 -13.36 8.94
CA ARG A 17 12.06 -14.71 8.89
C ARG A 17 12.68 -15.53 7.75
N ASN A 18 11.95 -15.76 6.66
CA ASN A 18 12.40 -16.56 5.50
C ASN A 18 12.81 -15.68 4.31
N TYR A 19 13.09 -14.39 4.55
CA TYR A 19 13.33 -13.41 3.51
C TYR A 19 14.61 -12.61 3.74
N TRP A 20 15.32 -12.32 2.65
CA TRP A 20 16.32 -11.26 2.60
C TRP A 20 15.66 -9.96 2.18
N VAL A 21 15.93 -8.91 2.94
CA VAL A 21 15.40 -7.56 2.67
C VAL A 21 16.54 -6.59 2.42
N PHE A 22 16.52 -5.97 1.24
CA PHE A 22 17.41 -4.90 0.85
C PHE A 22 16.67 -3.58 1.09
N TYR A 23 16.87 -3.01 2.27
CA TYR A 23 16.25 -1.75 2.67
C TYR A 23 16.93 -0.57 1.99
N ASN A 24 16.12 0.40 1.51
CA ASN A 24 16.62 1.62 0.87
C ASN A 24 17.61 1.30 -0.26
N PHE A 25 17.27 0.32 -1.10
CA PHE A 25 18.17 -0.22 -2.12
C PHE A 25 18.42 0.80 -3.22
N VAL A 26 17.34 1.35 -3.78
CA VAL A 26 17.39 2.49 -4.71
C VAL A 26 16.71 3.66 -4.02
N ARG A 27 17.45 4.71 -3.72
CA ARG A 27 16.99 5.81 -2.84
C ARG A 27 16.45 6.99 -3.63
N ALA A 28 15.47 7.66 -3.04
CA ALA A 28 15.06 8.98 -3.46
C ALA A 28 16.21 9.99 -3.23
N GLU A 29 16.29 11.01 -4.08
CA GLU A 29 17.24 12.11 -3.95
C GLU A 29 16.80 13.12 -2.88
N THR A 30 15.49 13.33 -2.74
CA THR A 30 14.93 14.21 -1.70
C THR A 30 14.68 13.42 -0.42
N THR A 31 15.16 13.96 0.70
CA THR A 31 14.85 13.46 2.05
C THR A 31 13.87 14.39 2.74
N HIS A 32 13.06 13.85 3.63
CA HIS A 32 12.08 14.61 4.39
C HIS A 32 12.31 14.37 5.88
N LYS A 33 12.12 15.42 6.69
CA LYS A 33 11.99 15.28 8.14
C LYS A 33 10.69 14.58 8.49
N CYS A 34 10.63 14.04 9.69
CA CYS A 34 9.52 13.19 10.11
C CYS A 34 8.14 13.88 10.03
N HIS A 35 8.08 15.20 10.22
CA HIS A 35 6.85 15.98 10.24
C HIS A 35 6.56 16.74 8.92
N GLU A 36 7.45 16.70 7.92
CA GLU A 36 7.35 17.54 6.72
C GLU A 36 6.37 16.99 5.67
N SER A 37 6.01 15.71 5.77
CA SER A 37 5.19 15.05 4.75
C SER A 37 4.46 13.81 5.29
N VAL A 38 3.74 13.12 4.40
CA VAL A 38 3.15 11.81 4.63
C VAL A 38 3.78 10.84 3.62
N THR A 39 4.27 9.69 4.06
CA THR A 39 4.86 8.70 3.15
C THR A 39 3.77 7.79 2.59
N TYR A 40 3.73 7.63 1.27
CA TYR A 40 2.92 6.57 0.65
C TYR A 40 3.72 5.26 0.68
N SER A 41 3.24 4.29 1.46
CA SER A 41 3.84 2.96 1.56
C SER A 41 3.13 2.01 0.59
N VAL A 42 3.83 1.59 -0.46
CA VAL A 42 3.30 0.74 -1.54
C VAL A 42 4.01 -0.61 -1.58
N VAL A 43 3.29 -1.65 -1.99
CA VAL A 43 3.84 -3.00 -2.19
C VAL A 43 3.45 -3.58 -3.53
N GLY A 44 4.33 -4.38 -4.14
CA GLY A 44 4.02 -5.03 -5.40
C GLY A 44 5.13 -5.94 -5.93
N ASP A 45 5.05 -6.23 -7.22
CA ASP A 45 6.10 -6.83 -8.03
C ASP A 45 6.28 -6.00 -9.32
N PHE A 46 7.23 -6.36 -10.16
CA PHE A 46 7.55 -5.57 -11.35
C PHE A 46 6.44 -5.60 -12.43
N LEU A 47 5.49 -6.53 -12.38
CA LEU A 47 4.46 -6.68 -13.42
C LEU A 47 3.46 -5.52 -13.44
N HIS A 48 3.16 -4.94 -12.29
CA HIS A 48 2.15 -3.89 -12.13
C HIS A 48 2.76 -2.56 -11.65
N ILE A 49 4.08 -2.44 -11.79
CA ILE A 49 4.85 -1.29 -11.28
C ILE A 49 4.52 0.02 -12.01
N ASP A 50 3.92 -0.07 -13.20
CA ASP A 50 3.38 1.06 -13.96
C ASP A 50 2.28 1.82 -13.20
N ASN A 51 1.57 1.14 -12.29
CA ASN A 51 0.59 1.80 -11.43
C ASN A 51 1.22 2.85 -10.50
N LEU A 52 2.54 2.81 -10.28
CA LEU A 52 3.23 3.86 -9.53
C LEU A 52 3.26 5.20 -10.28
N ILE A 53 3.13 5.22 -11.61
CA ILE A 53 3.19 6.44 -12.43
C ILE A 53 2.10 7.44 -12.00
N PRO A 54 0.80 7.09 -12.02
CA PRO A 54 -0.23 7.99 -11.52
C PRO A 54 -0.12 8.23 -10.01
N ILE A 55 0.38 7.28 -9.22
CA ILE A 55 0.54 7.48 -7.77
C ILE A 55 1.58 8.56 -7.49
N VAL A 56 2.77 8.49 -8.09
CA VAL A 56 3.85 9.47 -7.82
C VAL A 56 3.46 10.87 -8.29
N GLN A 57 2.72 10.99 -9.39
CA GLN A 57 2.19 12.26 -9.90
C GLN A 57 1.17 12.89 -8.94
N ARG A 58 0.23 12.09 -8.42
CA ARG A 58 -0.84 12.59 -7.54
C ARG A 58 -0.37 12.80 -6.10
N TRP A 59 0.50 11.92 -5.62
CA TRP A 59 1.04 12.00 -4.26
C TRP A 59 2.06 13.12 -4.14
N ASN A 60 2.95 13.26 -5.13
CA ASN A 60 3.95 14.33 -5.23
C ASN A 60 4.72 14.56 -3.91
N GLY A 61 5.14 13.46 -3.28
CA GLY A 61 5.80 13.42 -1.98
C GLY A 61 6.45 12.06 -1.73
N PRO A 62 7.06 11.83 -0.56
CA PRO A 62 7.87 10.64 -0.31
C PRO A 62 7.06 9.35 -0.48
N MET A 63 7.65 8.39 -1.17
CA MET A 63 7.10 7.04 -1.32
C MET A 63 8.12 5.99 -0.89
N SER A 64 7.66 5.02 -0.11
CA SER A 64 8.42 3.80 0.21
C SER A 64 7.77 2.62 -0.48
N VAL A 65 8.50 1.98 -1.39
CA VAL A 65 7.96 0.94 -2.27
C VAL A 65 8.72 -0.36 -2.04
N ALA A 66 8.04 -1.37 -1.49
CA ALA A 66 8.62 -2.71 -1.32
C ALA A 66 8.20 -3.65 -2.46
N LEU A 67 9.18 -4.19 -3.18
CA LEU A 67 8.96 -5.07 -4.32
C LEU A 67 9.42 -6.50 -3.99
N HIS A 68 8.55 -7.47 -4.25
CA HIS A 68 8.94 -8.89 -4.23
C HIS A 68 9.64 -9.24 -5.53
N ALA A 69 10.82 -9.85 -5.41
CA ALA A 69 11.67 -10.13 -6.56
C ALA A 69 12.33 -11.51 -6.44
N ALA A 70 11.51 -12.57 -6.50
CA ALA A 70 11.98 -13.95 -6.37
C ALA A 70 12.80 -14.42 -7.58
N GLY A 71 13.94 -15.05 -7.32
CA GLY A 71 14.81 -15.62 -8.36
C GLY A 71 15.18 -14.58 -9.43
N ASP A 72 15.10 -14.97 -10.70
CA ASP A 72 15.50 -14.10 -11.81
C ASP A 72 14.53 -12.91 -12.04
N ASP A 73 13.34 -12.88 -11.39
CA ASP A 73 12.46 -11.70 -11.38
C ASP A 73 13.15 -10.49 -10.71
N PHE A 74 14.19 -10.73 -9.90
CA PHE A 74 15.09 -9.71 -9.37
C PHE A 74 15.63 -8.79 -10.46
N TYR A 75 16.16 -9.33 -11.56
CA TYR A 75 16.76 -8.51 -12.62
C TYR A 75 15.72 -7.71 -13.39
N HIS A 76 14.55 -8.30 -13.68
CA HIS A 76 13.42 -7.58 -14.27
C HIS A 76 12.93 -6.43 -13.38
N THR A 77 12.95 -6.65 -12.07
CA THR A 77 12.61 -5.60 -11.09
C THR A 77 13.61 -4.44 -11.14
N LEU A 78 14.91 -4.72 -11.28
CA LEU A 78 15.93 -3.68 -11.40
C LEU A 78 15.78 -2.86 -12.68
N ASP A 79 15.54 -3.54 -13.81
CA ASP A 79 15.30 -2.90 -15.11
C ASP A 79 14.05 -2.02 -15.05
N ALA A 80 12.97 -2.48 -14.41
CA ALA A 80 11.75 -1.71 -14.22
C ALA A 80 11.97 -0.45 -13.35
N ILE A 81 12.72 -0.56 -12.25
CA ILE A 81 13.09 0.60 -11.42
C ILE A 81 13.91 1.61 -12.22
N ALA A 82 14.91 1.13 -12.98
CA ALA A 82 15.75 1.99 -13.82
C ALA A 82 14.93 2.69 -14.92
N TYR A 83 13.99 1.99 -15.56
CA TYR A 83 13.07 2.58 -16.54
C TYR A 83 12.23 3.70 -15.93
N LEU A 84 11.54 3.45 -14.80
CA LEU A 84 10.69 4.46 -14.16
C LEU A 84 11.47 5.72 -13.79
N ARG A 85 12.70 5.56 -13.30
CA ARG A 85 13.57 6.67 -12.88
C ARG A 85 14.15 7.47 -14.05
N ASN A 86 14.40 6.85 -15.20
CA ASN A 86 15.13 7.48 -16.30
C ASN A 86 14.26 7.84 -17.51
N CYS A 87 13.14 7.16 -17.71
CA CYS A 87 12.33 7.27 -18.92
C CYS A 87 10.90 7.77 -18.69
N ASP A 88 10.35 7.59 -17.49
CA ASP A 88 8.95 7.94 -17.20
C ASP A 88 8.79 9.33 -16.56
N SER A 89 9.30 9.51 -15.33
CA SER A 89 9.17 10.77 -14.61
C SER A 89 10.32 11.03 -13.65
N LEU A 90 10.83 12.26 -13.65
CA LEU A 90 11.84 12.72 -12.68
C LEU A 90 11.33 12.64 -11.22
N LEU A 91 10.01 12.56 -11.02
CA LEU A 91 9.42 12.37 -9.69
C LEU A 91 9.84 11.04 -9.05
N PHE A 92 10.14 10.00 -9.84
CA PHE A 92 10.67 8.74 -9.31
C PHE A 92 12.04 8.92 -8.65
N LYS A 93 12.96 9.64 -9.30
CA LYS A 93 14.27 9.98 -8.70
C LYS A 93 14.10 10.85 -7.47
N LYS A 94 13.20 11.83 -7.56
CA LYS A 94 12.98 12.82 -6.51
C LYS A 94 12.40 12.20 -5.23
N PHE A 95 11.39 11.33 -5.34
CA PHE A 95 10.52 10.99 -4.22
C PHE A 95 10.44 9.51 -3.86
N VAL A 96 10.86 8.59 -4.73
CA VAL A 96 10.58 7.16 -4.55
C VAL A 96 11.83 6.42 -4.07
N THR A 97 11.69 5.75 -2.93
CA THR A 97 12.69 4.81 -2.40
C THR A 97 12.18 3.37 -2.55
N PHE A 98 12.99 2.51 -3.16
CA PHE A 98 12.67 1.12 -3.43
C PHE A 98 13.40 0.18 -2.45
N HIS A 99 12.66 -0.81 -1.98
CA HIS A 99 13.11 -1.92 -1.13
C HIS A 99 12.88 -3.23 -1.88
N ILE A 100 13.83 -4.15 -1.80
CA ILE A 100 13.69 -5.47 -2.45
C ILE A 100 13.55 -6.55 -1.39
N VAL A 101 12.57 -7.43 -1.56
CA VAL A 101 12.34 -8.60 -0.71
C VAL A 101 12.46 -9.86 -1.55
N MET A 102 13.29 -10.81 -1.10
CA MET A 102 13.55 -12.09 -1.77
C MET A 102 13.44 -13.23 -0.77
N ASP A 103 12.87 -14.36 -1.18
CA ASP A 103 12.82 -15.58 -0.37
C ASP A 103 14.20 -16.23 -0.28
N PHE A 104 14.54 -16.82 0.87
CA PHE A 104 15.81 -17.52 1.10
C PHE A 104 16.07 -18.66 0.11
N ASP A 105 15.02 -19.36 -0.29
CA ASP A 105 15.13 -20.52 -1.19
C ASP A 105 15.06 -20.13 -2.68
N HIS A 106 14.83 -18.84 -2.97
CA HIS A 106 14.64 -18.33 -4.34
C HIS A 106 15.56 -17.15 -4.64
N PHE A 107 16.88 -17.37 -4.51
CA PHE A 107 17.88 -16.37 -4.91
C PHE A 107 18.04 -16.27 -6.44
N PRO A 108 18.28 -15.06 -6.98
CA PRO A 108 18.65 -14.89 -8.38
C PRO A 108 19.95 -15.61 -8.71
N LYS A 109 20.09 -16.03 -9.97
CA LYS A 109 21.37 -16.57 -10.47
C LYS A 109 22.47 -15.52 -10.35
N ARG A 110 23.69 -15.96 -10.06
CA ARG A 110 24.86 -15.08 -9.95
C ARG A 110 25.10 -14.34 -11.28
N LYS A 111 25.26 -13.02 -11.22
CA LYS A 111 25.68 -12.21 -12.36
C LYS A 111 27.20 -12.06 -12.38
N PHE A 112 27.76 -12.15 -13.59
CA PHE A 112 29.18 -11.95 -13.86
C PHE A 112 29.34 -10.84 -14.89
N ILE A 113 30.27 -9.91 -14.67
CA ILE A 113 30.67 -8.90 -15.66
C ILE A 113 32.17 -8.98 -15.81
N SER A 114 32.65 -9.11 -17.05
CA SER A 114 34.08 -9.28 -17.36
C SER A 114 34.76 -10.38 -16.53
N GLY A 115 34.05 -11.51 -16.36
CA GLY A 115 34.53 -12.67 -15.61
C GLY A 115 34.47 -12.54 -14.08
N LYS A 116 34.06 -11.39 -13.52
CA LYS A 116 33.97 -11.17 -12.06
C LYS A 116 32.52 -11.25 -11.58
N HIS A 117 32.31 -11.99 -10.49
CA HIS A 117 31.01 -12.01 -9.82
C HIS A 117 30.71 -10.64 -9.21
N ILE A 118 29.51 -10.12 -9.48
CA ILE A 118 29.03 -8.88 -8.87
C ILE A 118 28.06 -9.20 -7.73
N PRO A 119 28.30 -8.68 -6.52
CA PRO A 119 27.33 -8.79 -5.43
C PRO A 119 25.98 -8.20 -5.82
N LEU A 120 24.88 -8.83 -5.40
CA LEU A 120 23.52 -8.33 -5.71
C LEU A 120 23.27 -6.91 -5.19
N SER A 121 23.98 -6.51 -4.12
CA SER A 121 23.93 -5.15 -3.58
C SER A 121 24.55 -4.07 -4.49
N GLN A 122 25.32 -4.47 -5.49
CA GLN A 122 26.06 -3.57 -6.40
C GLN A 122 25.63 -3.72 -7.86
N VAL A 123 24.68 -4.60 -8.14
CA VAL A 123 24.31 -4.96 -9.51
C VAL A 123 23.35 -3.96 -10.16
N TYR A 124 22.69 -3.14 -9.36
CA TYR A 124 21.82 -2.07 -9.84
C TYR A 124 22.63 -0.92 -10.43
N LYS A 125 22.18 -0.41 -11.57
CA LYS A 125 22.68 0.82 -12.18
C LYS A 125 21.50 1.72 -12.48
N ASP A 126 21.60 3.01 -12.13
CA ASP A 126 20.55 3.99 -12.38
C ASP A 126 20.66 4.58 -13.79
N GLU A 127 20.66 3.69 -14.78
CA GLU A 127 20.73 4.01 -16.21
C GLU A 127 19.78 3.08 -16.98
N PHE A 128 19.10 3.59 -18.00
CA PHE A 128 18.23 2.78 -18.86
C PHE A 128 18.18 3.37 -20.28
N ASP A 129 18.17 2.51 -21.28
CA ASP A 129 17.98 2.90 -22.68
C ASP A 129 16.49 3.05 -22.99
N CYS A 130 15.99 4.28 -22.96
CA CYS A 130 14.58 4.58 -23.14
C CYS A 130 14.02 4.21 -24.52
N SER A 131 14.87 3.91 -25.51
CA SER A 131 14.42 3.41 -26.81
C SER A 131 13.83 2.00 -26.75
N LYS A 132 14.14 1.22 -25.69
CA LYS A 132 13.66 -0.16 -25.49
C LYS A 132 12.23 -0.27 -24.98
N GLY A 133 11.60 0.86 -24.62
CA GLY A 133 10.28 0.88 -23.99
C GLY A 133 10.26 0.28 -22.57
N PRO A 134 9.09 0.23 -21.91
CA PRO A 134 8.98 -0.26 -20.54
C PRO A 134 9.21 -1.77 -20.45
N PRO A 135 10.12 -2.26 -19.58
CA PRO A 135 10.53 -3.66 -19.54
C PRO A 135 9.48 -4.61 -18.96
N TYR A 136 8.40 -4.07 -18.38
CA TYR A 136 7.27 -4.82 -17.85
C TYR A 136 6.12 -4.99 -18.86
N VAL A 137 6.15 -4.27 -19.99
CA VAL A 137 5.12 -4.41 -21.03
C VAL A 137 5.32 -5.72 -21.80
N GLY A 138 4.24 -6.47 -22.01
CA GLY A 138 4.26 -7.74 -22.73
C GLY A 138 4.77 -8.94 -21.93
N VAL A 139 5.23 -8.74 -20.69
CA VAL A 139 5.61 -9.83 -19.79
C VAL A 139 4.35 -10.51 -19.27
N GLN A 140 4.19 -11.80 -19.59
CA GLN A 140 3.05 -12.57 -19.07
C GLN A 140 3.36 -13.10 -17.68
N ARG A 141 2.38 -13.05 -16.77
CA ARG A 141 2.52 -13.54 -15.40
C ARG A 141 3.09 -14.97 -15.33
N LYS A 142 2.62 -15.87 -16.21
CA LYS A 142 3.08 -17.27 -16.29
C LYS A 142 4.59 -17.42 -16.58
N ASP A 143 5.21 -16.41 -17.17
CA ASP A 143 6.60 -16.44 -17.58
C ASP A 143 7.56 -15.99 -16.47
N THR A 144 7.03 -15.36 -15.42
CA THR A 144 7.81 -14.95 -14.23
C THR A 144 8.39 -16.14 -13.49
N TYR A 145 9.55 -15.93 -12.86
CA TYR A 145 10.18 -16.94 -12.00
C TYR A 145 9.24 -17.35 -10.87
N LYS A 146 8.63 -16.36 -10.20
CA LYS A 146 7.63 -16.58 -9.15
C LYS A 146 6.53 -17.53 -9.59
N SER A 147 5.93 -17.33 -10.77
CA SER A 147 4.88 -18.23 -11.27
C SER A 147 5.41 -19.61 -11.65
N LYS A 148 6.57 -19.69 -12.32
CA LYS A 148 7.17 -20.97 -12.73
C LYS A 148 7.57 -21.85 -11.54
N GLN A 149 8.00 -21.24 -10.45
CA GLN A 149 8.43 -21.93 -9.23
C GLN A 149 7.34 -21.96 -8.14
N ASN A 150 6.14 -21.47 -8.44
CA ASN A 150 5.01 -21.41 -7.52
C ASN A 150 5.36 -20.71 -6.17
N VAL A 151 6.16 -19.64 -6.24
CA VAL A 151 6.56 -18.85 -5.07
C VAL A 151 5.39 -18.00 -4.61
N LYS A 152 5.07 -18.06 -3.32
CA LYS A 152 3.98 -17.29 -2.70
C LYS A 152 4.35 -15.82 -2.60
N PHE A 153 3.37 -14.93 -2.77
CA PHE A 153 3.61 -13.49 -2.68
C PHE A 153 3.57 -13.00 -1.21
N PRO A 154 4.70 -12.52 -0.65
CA PRO A 154 4.83 -12.23 0.79
C PRO A 154 4.26 -10.85 1.16
N ILE A 155 2.98 -10.61 0.85
CA ILE A 155 2.38 -9.27 0.86
C ILE A 155 2.52 -8.54 2.20
N ASN A 156 2.34 -9.24 3.32
CA ASN A 156 2.42 -8.61 4.64
C ASN A 156 3.87 -8.31 5.07
N VAL A 157 4.85 -9.09 4.59
CA VAL A 157 6.28 -8.76 4.75
C VAL A 157 6.59 -7.49 3.99
N LEU A 158 6.15 -7.40 2.73
CA LEU A 158 6.34 -6.18 1.91
C LEU A 158 5.71 -4.95 2.58
N ARG A 159 4.48 -5.08 3.12
CA ARG A 159 3.78 -3.96 3.76
C ARG A 159 4.52 -3.45 4.98
N ASN A 160 5.03 -4.37 5.80
CA ASN A 160 5.83 -4.00 6.95
C ASN A 160 7.16 -3.38 6.54
N VAL A 161 7.85 -3.93 5.53
CA VAL A 161 9.11 -3.37 5.00
C VAL A 161 8.92 -1.94 4.51
N ALA A 162 7.91 -1.68 3.68
CA ALA A 162 7.62 -0.34 3.16
C ALA A 162 7.22 0.62 4.29
N ARG A 163 6.30 0.21 5.18
CA ARG A 163 5.82 1.05 6.28
C ARG A 163 6.93 1.41 7.27
N GLN A 164 7.73 0.42 7.70
CA GLN A 164 8.83 0.62 8.66
C GLN A 164 9.92 1.56 8.12
N SER A 165 10.12 1.52 6.80
CA SER A 165 11.11 2.32 6.09
C SER A 165 10.66 3.74 5.75
N ALA A 166 9.39 4.08 6.01
CA ALA A 166 8.89 5.43 5.82
C ALA A 166 9.71 6.45 6.62
N GLN A 167 10.09 7.57 5.98
CA GLN A 167 10.86 8.64 6.62
C GLN A 167 9.99 9.51 7.54
N THR A 168 8.70 9.55 7.25
CA THR A 168 7.73 10.44 7.91
C THR A 168 7.03 9.74 9.07
N HIS A 169 6.54 10.54 10.00
CA HIS A 169 5.72 10.09 11.12
C HIS A 169 4.38 9.53 10.62
N PHE A 170 3.72 10.25 9.71
CA PHE A 170 2.48 9.80 9.09
C PHE A 170 2.74 8.94 7.86
N VAL A 171 1.99 7.84 7.74
CA VAL A 171 2.14 6.87 6.65
C VAL A 171 0.76 6.47 6.12
N LEU A 172 0.61 6.48 4.79
CA LEU A 172 -0.52 5.86 4.09
C LEU A 172 -0.06 4.53 3.52
N ALA A 173 -0.46 3.42 4.16
CA ALA A 173 -0.18 2.08 3.64
C ALA A 173 -1.29 1.64 2.67
N ALA A 174 -0.95 1.43 1.40
CA ALA A 174 -1.90 1.06 0.38
C ALA A 174 -1.32 0.08 -0.66
N ASP A 175 -2.21 -0.57 -1.40
CA ASP A 175 -1.84 -1.45 -2.49
C ASP A 175 -1.49 -0.61 -3.73
N MET A 176 -0.65 -1.14 -4.63
CA MET A 176 -0.16 -0.43 -5.81
C MET A 176 -1.26 -0.05 -6.81
N GLU A 177 -2.44 -0.64 -6.69
CA GLU A 177 -3.62 -0.38 -7.54
C GLU A 177 -4.49 0.77 -7.03
N LEU A 178 -4.12 1.42 -5.93
CA LEU A 178 -4.90 2.48 -5.29
C LEU A 178 -4.29 3.84 -5.55
N TYR A 179 -5.05 4.70 -6.23
CA TYR A 179 -4.63 6.05 -6.59
C TYR A 179 -5.27 7.04 -5.64
N PRO A 180 -4.47 7.89 -4.96
CA PRO A 180 -5.03 8.91 -4.10
C PRO A 180 -5.71 10.01 -4.90
N SER A 181 -6.67 10.70 -4.26
CA SER A 181 -7.07 12.05 -4.68
C SER A 181 -5.88 13.01 -4.58
N GLU A 182 -5.93 14.13 -5.29
CA GLU A 182 -4.83 15.10 -5.25
C GLU A 182 -4.73 15.86 -3.92
N ASN A 183 -3.55 16.43 -3.66
CA ASN A 183 -3.27 17.33 -2.54
C ASN A 183 -3.46 16.74 -1.12
N VAL A 184 -3.55 15.40 -0.98
CA VAL A 184 -3.78 14.74 0.31
C VAL A 184 -2.72 15.14 1.35
N ILE A 185 -1.44 15.16 1.00
CA ILE A 185 -0.35 15.51 1.94
C ILE A 185 -0.58 16.91 2.53
N LYS A 186 -0.70 17.93 1.68
CA LYS A 186 -0.84 19.33 2.11
C LYS A 186 -2.09 19.51 2.97
N SER A 187 -3.23 18.98 2.49
CA SER A 187 -4.50 19.15 3.20
C SER A 187 -4.52 18.38 4.53
N PHE A 188 -3.89 17.21 4.59
CA PHE A 188 -3.77 16.43 5.83
C PHE A 188 -2.86 17.11 6.84
N LEU A 189 -1.69 17.61 6.45
CA LEU A 189 -0.80 18.32 7.37
C LEU A 189 -1.42 19.62 7.90
N ASN A 190 -2.21 20.33 7.08
CA ASN A 190 -3.00 21.46 7.57
C ASN A 190 -4.03 21.02 8.63
N MET A 191 -4.74 19.91 8.39
CA MET A 191 -5.68 19.33 9.36
C MET A 191 -4.98 18.93 10.67
N VAL A 192 -3.74 18.42 10.61
CA VAL A 192 -2.94 18.09 11.79
C VAL A 192 -2.69 19.32 12.67
N VAL A 193 -2.39 20.47 12.05
CA VAL A 193 -2.17 21.73 12.77
C VAL A 193 -3.47 22.30 13.33
N GLU A 194 -4.56 22.26 12.55
CA GLU A 194 -5.86 22.84 12.93
C GLU A 194 -6.61 21.98 13.97
N GLN A 195 -6.36 20.66 14.01
CA GLN A 195 -7.09 19.69 14.84
C GLN A 195 -6.15 18.88 15.74
N ASP A 196 -5.17 19.56 16.35
CA ASP A 196 -4.08 18.97 17.16
C ASP A 196 -4.54 17.96 18.24
N LYS A 197 -5.73 18.15 18.83
CA LYS A 197 -6.36 17.24 19.80
C LYS A 197 -6.59 15.83 19.28
N LEU A 198 -6.66 15.63 17.96
CA LEU A 198 -6.80 14.31 17.34
C LEU A 198 -5.45 13.55 17.25
N PHE A 199 -4.33 14.23 17.54
CA PHE A 199 -2.97 13.74 17.32
C PHE A 199 -2.15 13.72 18.61
N THR A 200 -2.79 13.49 19.76
CA THR A 200 -2.08 13.31 21.03
C THR A 200 -1.35 11.96 21.05
N THR A 201 -0.29 11.86 21.86
CA THR A 201 0.56 10.65 21.92
C THR A 201 -0.19 9.39 22.35
N ASP A 202 -1.22 9.53 23.18
CA ASP A 202 -2.03 8.41 23.67
C ASP A 202 -3.22 8.09 22.75
N ALA A 203 -3.44 8.90 21.70
CA ALA A 203 -4.55 8.73 20.80
C ALA A 203 -4.34 7.56 19.84
N ARG A 204 -5.23 6.57 19.91
CA ARG A 204 -5.30 5.45 18.96
C ARG A 204 -6.19 5.83 17.79
N ASN A 205 -5.75 6.78 16.99
CA ASN A 205 -6.53 7.39 15.92
C ASN A 205 -5.93 7.09 14.55
N VAL A 206 -6.77 6.66 13.61
CA VAL A 206 -6.40 6.51 12.21
C VAL A 206 -7.37 7.29 11.31
N PHE A 207 -6.86 7.81 10.20
CA PHE A 207 -7.58 8.72 9.32
C PHE A 207 -7.91 8.05 8.00
N VAL A 208 -9.14 7.58 7.86
CA VAL A 208 -9.61 6.71 6.79
C VAL A 208 -9.91 7.51 5.53
N LEU A 209 -9.39 7.02 4.40
CA LEU A 209 -9.76 7.48 3.06
C LEU A 209 -10.81 6.51 2.48
N PRO A 210 -12.03 6.96 2.19
CA PRO A 210 -13.01 6.20 1.42
C PRO A 210 -12.45 5.70 0.09
N ILE A 211 -12.92 4.55 -0.39
CA ILE A 211 -12.35 3.87 -1.55
C ILE A 211 -13.45 3.56 -2.55
N PHE A 212 -13.14 3.80 -3.81
CA PHE A 212 -14.06 3.62 -4.93
C PHE A 212 -13.40 2.82 -6.05
N GLU A 213 -14.21 2.12 -6.83
CA GLU A 213 -13.83 1.53 -8.11
C GLU A 213 -14.45 2.36 -9.22
N VAL A 214 -13.70 2.53 -10.31
CA VAL A 214 -14.19 3.18 -11.53
C VAL A 214 -14.24 2.17 -12.67
N GLU A 215 -15.11 2.38 -13.65
CA GLU A 215 -15.12 1.55 -14.86
C GLU A 215 -13.79 1.62 -15.61
N ALA A 216 -13.42 0.52 -16.29
CA ALA A 216 -12.08 0.35 -16.87
C ALA A 216 -11.73 1.34 -17.99
N ASN A 217 -12.74 1.87 -18.68
CA ASN A 217 -12.60 2.89 -19.72
C ASN A 217 -12.58 4.32 -19.17
N GLN A 218 -12.77 4.50 -17.86
CA GLN A 218 -12.79 5.81 -17.21
C GLN A 218 -11.41 6.17 -16.67
N LYS A 219 -11.12 7.47 -16.64
CA LYS A 219 -9.97 7.99 -15.90
C LYS A 219 -10.33 8.06 -14.42
N ALA A 220 -9.42 7.60 -13.56
CA ALA A 220 -9.60 7.72 -12.11
C ALA A 220 -9.76 9.20 -11.72
N PRO A 221 -10.82 9.59 -11.00
CA PRO A 221 -11.03 10.98 -10.59
C PRO A 221 -9.89 11.46 -9.69
N ILE A 222 -9.60 12.75 -9.76
CA ILE A 222 -8.56 13.41 -8.96
C ILE A 222 -9.14 14.19 -7.77
N ASP A 223 -10.42 14.56 -7.85
CA ASP A 223 -11.15 15.30 -6.82
C ASP A 223 -12.53 14.71 -6.54
N LYS A 224 -13.09 15.08 -5.39
CA LYS A 224 -14.36 14.53 -4.89
C LYS A 224 -15.54 14.93 -5.76
N LYS A 225 -15.52 16.12 -6.36
CA LYS A 225 -16.61 16.60 -7.21
C LYS A 225 -16.75 15.70 -8.44
N THR A 226 -15.66 15.40 -9.13
CA THR A 226 -15.67 14.46 -10.25
C THR A 226 -16.05 13.04 -9.81
N LEU A 227 -15.53 12.57 -8.67
CA LEU A 227 -15.92 11.26 -8.14
C LEU A 227 -17.43 11.15 -7.88
N VAL A 228 -18.05 12.15 -7.24
CA VAL A 228 -19.49 12.16 -6.97
C VAL A 228 -20.30 12.19 -8.27
N GLN A 229 -19.86 12.93 -9.28
CA GLN A 229 -20.48 12.90 -10.62
C GLN A 229 -20.41 11.49 -11.23
N MET A 230 -19.26 10.82 -11.14
CA MET A 230 -19.11 9.45 -11.62
C MET A 230 -19.98 8.46 -10.84
N TYR A 231 -20.08 8.63 -9.52
CA TYR A 231 -20.94 7.79 -8.67
C TYR A 231 -22.43 7.95 -9.06
N ASN A 232 -22.89 9.19 -9.25
CA ASN A 232 -24.26 9.49 -9.68
C ASN A 232 -24.57 8.93 -11.09
N ASN A 233 -23.58 8.95 -11.98
CA ASN A 233 -23.67 8.39 -13.32
C ASN A 233 -23.42 6.87 -13.36
N LYS A 234 -23.20 6.22 -12.20
CA LYS A 234 -22.93 4.78 -12.05
C LYS A 234 -21.65 4.28 -12.72
N THR A 235 -20.74 5.19 -13.07
CA THR A 235 -19.40 4.86 -13.61
C THR A 235 -18.34 4.73 -12.52
N ALA A 236 -18.72 5.01 -11.27
CA ALA A 236 -17.97 4.68 -10.06
C ALA A 236 -18.89 3.99 -9.02
N ILE A 237 -18.32 3.09 -8.22
CA ILE A 237 -19.01 2.42 -7.10
C ILE A 237 -18.10 2.35 -5.88
N SER A 238 -18.65 2.03 -4.71
CA SER A 238 -17.83 1.72 -3.53
C SER A 238 -16.95 0.50 -3.78
N PHE A 239 -15.74 0.53 -3.25
CA PHE A 239 -14.74 -0.51 -3.46
C PHE A 239 -15.21 -1.90 -3.05
N HIS A 240 -15.04 -2.87 -3.95
CA HIS A 240 -15.47 -4.25 -3.80
C HIS A 240 -16.96 -4.39 -3.48
N TYR A 241 -17.82 -3.42 -3.84
CA TYR A 241 -19.25 -3.50 -3.55
C TYR A 241 -19.88 -4.77 -4.15
N LYS A 242 -19.44 -5.17 -5.36
CA LYS A 242 -19.87 -6.39 -6.06
C LYS A 242 -19.20 -7.67 -5.57
N PHE A 243 -18.15 -7.58 -4.75
CA PHE A 243 -17.37 -8.73 -4.29
C PHE A 243 -17.56 -9.00 -2.78
N CYS A 244 -17.43 -7.98 -1.95
CA CYS A 244 -17.73 -8.02 -0.51
C CYS A 244 -18.24 -6.65 -0.03
N SER A 245 -19.56 -6.42 -0.12
CA SER A 245 -20.20 -5.16 0.28
C SER A 245 -20.00 -4.78 1.76
N LYS A 246 -19.66 -5.74 2.63
CA LYS A 246 -19.38 -5.50 4.06
C LYS A 246 -17.90 -5.20 4.36
N CYS A 247 -16.97 -5.56 3.48
CA CYS A 247 -15.52 -5.49 3.77
C CYS A 247 -14.99 -4.06 3.72
N HIS A 248 -15.45 -3.24 2.77
CA HIS A 248 -15.00 -1.84 2.63
C HIS A 248 -16.16 -0.84 2.75
N MET A 249 -17.14 -1.16 3.60
CA MET A 249 -18.28 -0.29 3.86
C MET A 249 -17.80 1.08 4.36
N ILE A 250 -18.24 2.15 3.71
CA ILE A 250 -17.95 3.53 4.13
C ILE A 250 -19.04 3.95 5.13
N PRO A 251 -18.70 4.29 6.39
CA PRO A 251 -19.68 4.80 7.35
C PRO A 251 -20.36 6.06 6.81
N LYS A 252 -21.70 6.07 6.81
CA LYS A 252 -22.52 7.21 6.33
C LYS A 252 -22.20 7.64 4.89
N LEU A 253 -22.11 6.67 3.99
CA LEU A 253 -21.72 6.90 2.59
C LEU A 253 -22.63 7.92 1.88
N SER A 254 -23.95 7.81 2.03
CA SER A 254 -24.89 8.73 1.39
C SER A 254 -24.62 10.17 1.82
N GLU A 255 -24.48 10.39 3.12
CA GLU A 255 -24.17 11.71 3.67
C GLU A 255 -22.76 12.18 3.27
N TRP A 256 -21.79 11.27 3.11
CA TRP A 256 -20.45 11.61 2.62
C TRP A 256 -20.48 12.10 1.16
N LEU A 257 -21.30 11.47 0.30
CA LEU A 257 -21.47 11.86 -1.11
C LEU A 257 -22.21 13.19 -1.25
N GLU A 258 -23.17 13.47 -0.37
CA GLU A 258 -23.93 14.72 -0.34
C GLU A 258 -23.17 15.89 0.27
N LEU A 259 -22.16 15.61 1.11
CA LEU A 259 -21.36 16.63 1.77
C LEU A 259 -20.58 17.50 0.75
N PRO A 260 -20.82 18.83 0.71
CA PRO A 260 -20.11 19.74 -0.18
C PRO A 260 -18.59 19.69 0.02
N VAL A 261 -17.83 19.88 -1.06
CA VAL A 261 -16.37 19.94 -1.00
C VAL A 261 -15.94 21.17 -0.20
N SER A 262 -15.28 20.97 0.94
CA SER A 262 -14.70 22.03 1.74
C SER A 262 -13.31 22.44 1.24
N LYS A 263 -12.89 23.66 1.61
CA LYS A 263 -11.55 24.19 1.28
C LYS A 263 -10.44 23.42 2.00
N ASN A 264 -10.67 23.08 3.27
CA ASN A 264 -9.76 22.31 4.11
C ASN A 264 -10.24 20.86 4.21
N LEU A 265 -9.32 19.95 4.51
CA LEU A 265 -9.65 18.56 4.84
C LEU A 265 -10.12 18.49 6.29
N ASN A 266 -11.23 17.79 6.54
CA ASN A 266 -11.75 17.57 7.89
C ASN A 266 -12.13 16.12 8.11
N VAL A 267 -12.32 15.80 9.39
CA VAL A 267 -13.05 14.61 9.80
C VAL A 267 -14.53 14.79 9.47
N PHE A 268 -15.05 13.91 8.60
CA PHE A 268 -16.48 13.84 8.30
C PHE A 268 -17.25 13.10 9.40
N THR A 269 -16.78 11.90 9.78
CA THR A 269 -17.38 11.11 10.85
C THR A 269 -16.32 10.26 11.54
N SER A 270 -16.57 9.89 12.78
CA SER A 270 -15.83 8.84 13.47
C SER A 270 -16.60 7.52 13.44
N SER A 271 -15.87 6.40 13.53
CA SER A 271 -16.42 5.06 13.64
C SER A 271 -15.50 4.15 14.46
N LYS A 272 -16.02 2.97 14.80
CA LYS A 272 -15.28 1.86 15.41
C LYS A 272 -15.43 0.63 14.53
N ARG A 273 -14.39 -0.21 14.49
CA ARG A 273 -14.42 -1.50 13.78
C ARG A 273 -15.15 -2.59 14.59
N LYS A 274 -16.33 -2.28 15.13
CA LYS A 274 -17.15 -3.18 15.95
C LYS A 274 -18.47 -3.52 15.28
N ASP A 275 -19.11 -4.61 15.72
CA ASP A 275 -20.47 -4.99 15.36
C ASP A 275 -20.65 -5.07 13.83
N LYS A 276 -21.48 -4.21 13.23
CA LYS A 276 -21.69 -4.19 11.77
C LYS A 276 -20.41 -3.91 10.96
N PHE A 277 -19.40 -3.30 11.58
CA PHE A 277 -18.09 -3.01 10.98
C PHE A 277 -17.00 -4.02 11.38
N HIS A 278 -17.32 -5.16 12.00
CA HIS A 278 -16.31 -6.17 12.39
C HIS A 278 -15.55 -6.79 11.19
N LEU A 279 -16.02 -6.60 9.95
CA LEU A 279 -15.34 -6.98 8.72
C LEU A 279 -14.70 -5.81 7.98
N TRP A 280 -14.77 -4.60 8.53
CA TRP A 280 -14.29 -3.42 7.83
C TRP A 280 -12.76 -3.44 7.71
N GLU A 281 -12.27 -3.25 6.49
CA GLU A 281 -10.86 -3.16 6.09
C GLU A 281 -10.60 -1.77 5.48
N PRO A 282 -10.54 -0.72 6.31
CA PRO A 282 -10.25 0.62 5.83
C PRO A 282 -8.79 0.78 5.39
N PHE A 283 -8.56 1.74 4.51
CA PHE A 283 -7.23 2.26 4.23
C PHE A 283 -7.12 3.63 4.84
N TYR A 284 -6.01 3.90 5.51
CA TYR A 284 -5.91 5.05 6.39
C TYR A 284 -4.50 5.63 6.38
N ILE A 285 -4.44 6.92 6.66
CA ILE A 285 -3.23 7.57 7.15
C ILE A 285 -3.14 7.28 8.66
N GLY A 286 -2.06 6.63 9.06
CA GLY A 286 -1.72 6.37 10.46
C GLY A 286 -0.26 6.71 10.69
N THR A 287 0.39 5.97 11.57
CA THR A 287 1.80 6.13 11.91
C THR A 287 2.57 4.82 11.73
N ASN A 288 3.67 4.63 12.47
CA ASN A 288 4.32 3.34 12.64
C ASN A 288 3.89 2.62 13.94
N ASP A 289 3.00 3.21 14.74
CA ASP A 289 2.60 2.68 16.05
C ASP A 289 1.42 1.71 15.99
N GLU A 290 0.61 1.74 14.91
CA GLU A 290 -0.45 0.74 14.72
C GLU A 290 0.15 -0.66 14.54
N PRO A 291 -0.58 -1.73 14.91
CA PRO A 291 -0.13 -3.10 14.71
C PRO A 291 0.44 -3.37 13.31
N PHE A 292 1.53 -4.10 13.23
CA PHE A 292 2.07 -4.55 11.94
C PHE A 292 1.19 -5.63 11.30
N PHE A 293 1.31 -5.78 9.99
CA PHE A 293 0.62 -6.84 9.27
C PHE A 293 1.18 -8.21 9.66
N GLU A 294 0.31 -9.23 9.74
CA GLU A 294 0.73 -10.58 10.10
C GLU A 294 1.53 -11.24 8.97
N GLU A 295 2.85 -11.28 9.12
CA GLU A 295 3.79 -11.80 8.12
C GLU A 295 3.69 -13.32 7.91
N ARG A 296 2.97 -14.07 8.77
CA ARG A 296 2.66 -15.49 8.53
C ARG A 296 1.62 -15.67 7.41
N ILE A 297 0.87 -14.60 7.07
CA ILE A 297 -0.14 -14.59 6.01
C ILE A 297 0.49 -14.05 4.72
N ASN A 298 0.36 -14.83 3.64
CA ASN A 298 0.69 -14.41 2.28
C ASN A 298 -0.58 -14.01 1.52
N TRP A 299 -0.42 -13.44 0.33
CA TRP A 299 -1.54 -12.98 -0.49
C TRP A 299 -2.48 -14.11 -0.89
N GLU A 300 -1.93 -15.30 -1.14
CA GLU A 300 -2.69 -16.47 -1.56
C GLU A 300 -3.68 -16.97 -0.51
N ASN A 301 -3.47 -16.65 0.78
CA ASN A 301 -4.43 -16.95 1.85
C ASN A 301 -5.71 -16.09 1.80
N GLY A 302 -5.65 -14.92 1.15
CA GLY A 302 -6.71 -13.91 1.19
C GLY A 302 -6.92 -13.29 2.58
N ARG A 303 -7.78 -12.25 2.67
CA ARG A 303 -8.09 -11.54 3.93
C ARG A 303 -6.85 -11.08 4.69
N ASP A 304 -5.81 -10.72 3.94
CA ASP A 304 -4.45 -10.49 4.42
C ASP A 304 -4.30 -9.24 5.31
N LYS A 305 -5.28 -8.33 5.33
CA LYS A 305 -5.32 -7.16 6.23
C LYS A 305 -6.20 -7.36 7.46
N MET A 306 -7.05 -8.37 7.46
CA MET A 306 -8.04 -8.60 8.54
C MET A 306 -7.37 -8.79 9.90
N SER A 307 -6.19 -9.41 9.96
CA SER A 307 -5.45 -9.62 11.22
C SER A 307 -5.01 -8.30 11.85
N GLN A 308 -4.49 -7.37 11.05
CA GLN A 308 -4.08 -6.04 11.51
C GLN A 308 -5.29 -5.24 12.00
N ASN A 309 -6.38 -5.24 11.21
CA ASN A 309 -7.60 -4.51 11.55
C ASN A 309 -8.30 -5.10 12.79
N PHE A 310 -8.22 -6.42 12.98
CA PHE A 310 -8.71 -7.07 14.19
C PHE A 310 -7.93 -6.66 15.44
N GLN A 311 -6.60 -6.61 15.37
CA GLN A 311 -5.76 -6.10 16.47
C GLN A 311 -6.13 -4.65 16.83
N GLN A 312 -6.34 -3.78 15.84
CA GLN A 312 -6.79 -2.41 16.07
C GLN A 312 -8.17 -2.35 16.75
N CYS A 313 -9.07 -3.29 16.45
CA CYS A 313 -10.35 -3.40 17.16
C CYS A 313 -10.13 -3.72 18.65
N LEU A 314 -9.29 -4.71 18.95
CA LEU A 314 -8.96 -5.10 20.34
C LEU A 314 -8.21 -4.00 21.11
N LEU A 315 -7.52 -3.11 20.39
CA LEU A 315 -6.86 -1.93 20.96
C LEU A 315 -7.78 -0.70 21.01
N ASP A 316 -9.06 -0.84 20.69
CA ASP A 316 -10.08 0.22 20.67
C ASP A 316 -9.72 1.45 19.82
N TYR A 317 -9.12 1.26 18.65
CA TYR A 317 -8.80 2.37 17.73
C TYR A 317 -10.06 3.14 17.27
N ASN A 318 -9.92 4.46 17.11
CA ASN A 318 -10.89 5.34 16.46
C ASN A 318 -10.56 5.48 14.97
N TYR A 319 -11.58 5.33 14.13
CA TYR A 319 -11.46 5.49 12.68
C TYR A 319 -12.15 6.79 12.27
N TYR A 320 -11.37 7.81 11.94
CA TYR A 320 -11.87 9.10 11.46
C TYR A 320 -11.93 9.11 9.94
N VAL A 321 -13.13 9.08 9.37
CA VAL A 321 -13.34 9.12 7.93
C VAL A 321 -13.18 10.57 7.45
N LEU A 322 -12.32 10.77 6.46
CA LEU A 322 -12.01 12.09 5.89
C LEU A 322 -13.08 12.53 4.88
N ASP A 323 -13.37 13.83 4.81
CA ASP A 323 -14.45 14.41 3.99
C ASP A 323 -14.14 14.50 2.48
N ASN A 324 -12.90 14.81 2.10
CA ASN A 324 -12.51 15.12 0.72
C ASN A 324 -11.36 14.26 0.16
N ALA A 325 -10.64 13.54 1.02
CA ALA A 325 -9.58 12.62 0.60
C ALA A 325 -10.15 11.23 0.36
N PHE A 326 -9.80 10.60 -0.76
CA PHE A 326 -10.25 9.27 -1.12
C PHE A 326 -9.18 8.51 -1.93
N LEU A 327 -9.40 7.21 -2.12
CA LEU A 327 -8.62 6.35 -2.98
C LEU A 327 -9.49 5.80 -4.12
N VAL A 328 -8.88 5.56 -5.28
CA VAL A 328 -9.53 4.92 -6.42
C VAL A 328 -8.75 3.68 -6.80
N HIS A 329 -9.45 2.55 -6.91
CA HIS A 329 -8.91 1.30 -7.40
C HIS A 329 -8.97 1.23 -8.95
N LYS A 330 -7.88 0.78 -9.59
CA LYS A 330 -7.73 0.52 -11.04
C LYS A 330 -7.27 -0.95 -11.25
N PRO A 331 -7.54 -1.69 -12.37
CA PRO A 331 -8.00 -1.31 -13.73
C PRO A 331 -9.50 -1.24 -13.98
N GLY A 332 -10.35 -1.52 -13.00
CA GLY A 332 -11.79 -1.48 -13.24
C GLY A 332 -12.57 -2.01 -12.05
N ILE A 333 -13.90 -1.89 -12.11
CA ILE A 333 -14.81 -2.51 -11.15
C ILE A 333 -14.58 -4.02 -11.13
N LYS A 334 -14.09 -4.54 -10.00
CA LYS A 334 -13.94 -5.99 -9.85
C LYS A 334 -15.32 -6.63 -9.79
N VAL A 335 -15.55 -7.57 -10.70
CA VAL A 335 -16.74 -8.43 -10.73
C VAL A 335 -16.29 -9.84 -10.37
N PHE A 336 -17.14 -10.58 -9.66
CA PHE A 336 -16.90 -12.00 -9.42
C PHE A 336 -16.93 -12.74 -10.77
N ASP A 337 -15.79 -13.30 -11.18
CA ASP A 337 -15.73 -14.15 -12.37
C ASP A 337 -16.12 -15.57 -11.99
N GLN A 338 -17.26 -16.05 -12.50
CA GLN A 338 -17.72 -17.43 -12.27
C GLN A 338 -16.89 -18.47 -13.04
N ASN A 339 -16.21 -18.07 -14.13
CA ASN A 339 -15.40 -18.95 -14.99
C ASN A 339 -13.93 -19.00 -14.55
N HIS A 340 -13.47 -18.02 -13.79
CA HIS A 340 -12.22 -18.07 -13.03
C HIS A 340 -12.56 -18.03 -11.53
N PRO A 341 -13.05 -19.15 -10.97
CA PRO A 341 -13.33 -19.21 -9.54
C PRO A 341 -12.09 -18.72 -8.80
N ASP A 342 -12.31 -17.78 -7.91
CA ASP A 342 -11.26 -17.25 -7.07
C ASP A 342 -10.66 -18.40 -6.25
N THR A 343 -9.56 -18.97 -6.75
CA THR A 343 -8.88 -20.11 -6.14
C THR A 343 -8.38 -19.81 -4.72
N ARG A 344 -8.54 -18.58 -4.21
CA ARG A 344 -8.41 -18.23 -2.78
C ARG A 344 -9.38 -19.03 -1.90
N ASN A 345 -10.55 -19.44 -2.40
CA ASN A 345 -11.51 -20.27 -1.65
C ASN A 345 -11.07 -21.73 -1.48
N GLU A 346 -10.16 -22.23 -2.33
CA GLU A 346 -9.67 -23.62 -2.28
C GLU A 346 -8.38 -23.80 -1.45
N ARG A 347 -7.81 -22.69 -0.97
CA ARG A 347 -6.49 -22.70 -0.32
C ARG A 347 -6.65 -22.79 1.19
N THR A 348 -5.85 -23.66 1.82
CA THR A 348 -5.74 -23.78 3.28
C THR A 348 -5.70 -22.39 3.91
N PRO A 349 -6.77 -21.96 4.57
CA PRO A 349 -6.77 -20.71 5.32
C PRO A 349 -5.66 -20.86 6.36
N TYR A 350 -4.73 -19.91 6.42
CA TYR A 350 -3.93 -19.78 7.63
C TYR A 350 -4.93 -19.66 8.79
N ASP A 351 -4.82 -20.50 9.83
CA ASP A 351 -5.87 -20.71 10.82
C ASP A 351 -6.26 -19.38 11.51
N LYS A 352 -7.29 -18.74 10.97
CA LYS A 352 -7.83 -17.46 11.44
C LYS A 352 -8.24 -17.57 12.90
N ASN A 353 -8.78 -18.72 13.31
CA ASN A 353 -9.23 -18.94 14.66
C ASN A 353 -8.04 -18.98 15.62
N ARG A 354 -6.94 -19.61 15.21
CA ARG A 354 -5.69 -19.58 15.97
C ARG A 354 -5.17 -18.16 16.15
N LEU A 355 -5.05 -17.36 15.08
CA LEU A 355 -4.58 -15.97 15.20
C LEU A 355 -5.47 -15.11 16.09
N GLN A 356 -6.79 -15.24 15.93
CA GLN A 356 -7.72 -14.49 16.77
C GLN A 356 -7.59 -14.86 18.25
N LYS A 357 -7.41 -16.15 18.56
CA LYS A 357 -7.11 -16.61 19.93
C LYS A 357 -5.79 -16.04 20.45
N GLU A 358 -4.72 -16.09 19.66
CA GLU A 358 -3.42 -15.52 20.01
C GLU A 358 -3.55 -14.01 20.32
N TYR A 359 -4.20 -13.23 19.46
CA TYR A 359 -4.36 -11.79 19.69
C TYR A 359 -5.28 -11.47 20.87
N LYS A 360 -6.35 -12.24 21.10
CA LYS A 360 -7.20 -12.06 22.28
C LYS A 360 -6.45 -12.31 23.58
N GLN A 361 -5.56 -13.30 23.60
CA GLN A 361 -4.70 -13.57 24.75
C GLN A 361 -3.68 -12.45 25.00
N LEU A 362 -3.14 -11.86 23.93
CA LEU A 362 -2.10 -10.82 24.02
C LEU A 362 -2.65 -9.41 24.28
N LEU A 363 -3.79 -9.07 23.69
CA LEU A 363 -4.34 -7.71 23.65
C LEU A 363 -5.63 -7.56 24.47
N GLY A 364 -6.16 -8.67 24.99
CA GLY A 364 -7.46 -8.72 25.66
C GLY A 364 -8.63 -8.89 24.69
N GLU A 365 -9.84 -8.89 25.24
CA GLU A 365 -11.08 -9.04 24.48
C GLU A 365 -11.94 -7.79 24.59
N ILE A 366 -12.47 -7.34 23.46
CA ILE A 366 -13.46 -6.26 23.40
C ILE A 366 -14.70 -6.79 22.68
N ARG A 367 -15.87 -6.67 23.33
CA ARG A 367 -17.15 -7.07 22.74
C ARG A 367 -17.40 -6.32 21.42
N GLY A 368 -17.83 -7.05 20.39
CA GLY A 368 -18.13 -6.49 19.07
C GLY A 368 -16.92 -6.51 18.12
N CYS A 369 -15.73 -6.78 18.65
CA CYS A 369 -14.65 -7.45 17.92
C CYS A 369 -14.93 -8.98 17.95
#